data_AF-A0A7W3MYZ9-F1
#
_entry.id   AF-A0A7W3MYZ9-F1
#
_cell.length_a   1.000
_cell.length_b   1.000
_cell.length_c   1.000
_cell.angle_alpha   90.00
_cell.angle_beta   90.00
_cell.angle_gamma   90.00
#
_symmetry.space_group_name_H-M   'P 1'
#
loop_
_entity.id
_entity.type
_entity.pdbx_description
1 polymer ?
#
loop_
_entity_poly.entity_id
_entity_poly.type
_entity_poly.pdbx_seq_one_letter_code
_entity_poly.pdbx_strand_id
1 'polypeptide(L)'
;MTEPDRRRVLYVIVCAAGPAGDVGKLVTLAHQRGWDVQIIATPAALDFIDTAALEAQTGHPVRSDYRKPGEPRSPKADAIIVAPATYNTINKWANGIADTYALGILAEAPNLGIPVVVLPFVNTALVS
;
A
#
# COMPACT_ATOMS: atom_id res chain seq x y z
N MET A 1 -21.46 -8.00 22.33
CA MET A 1 -21.85 -7.17 21.17
C MET A 1 -20.84 -7.42 20.08
N THR A 2 -21.13 -8.30 19.13
CA THR A 2 -20.34 -8.45 17.90
C THR A 2 -20.51 -7.16 17.10
N GLU A 3 -19.41 -6.46 16.84
CA GLU A 3 -19.40 -5.38 15.84
C GLU A 3 -20.00 -5.94 14.54
N PRO A 4 -20.79 -5.14 13.80
CA PRO A 4 -21.25 -5.54 12.47
C PRO A 4 -20.03 -5.99 11.65
N ASP A 5 -20.19 -7.04 10.85
CA ASP A 5 -19.13 -7.66 10.03
C ASP A 5 -18.54 -6.64 9.05
N ARG A 6 -17.61 -5.82 9.56
CA ARG A 6 -16.92 -4.80 8.78
C ARG A 6 -15.97 -5.53 7.85
N ARG A 7 -16.16 -5.31 6.55
CA ARG A 7 -15.23 -5.78 5.52
C ARG A 7 -13.80 -5.38 5.90
N ARG A 8 -12.91 -6.37 6.02
CA ARG A 8 -11.51 -6.13 6.38
C ARG A 8 -10.82 -5.33 5.28
N VAL A 9 -9.94 -4.42 5.67
CA VAL A 9 -9.28 -3.48 4.77
C VAL A 9 -7.82 -3.89 4.61
N LEU A 10 -7.42 -4.15 3.36
CA LEU A 10 -6.04 -4.39 2.98
C LEU A 10 -5.46 -3.10 2.40
N TYR A 11 -4.42 -2.58 3.04
CA TYR A 11 -3.60 -1.54 2.44
C TYR A 11 -2.60 -2.19 1.47
N VAL A 12 -2.61 -1.73 0.22
CA VAL A 12 -1.65 -2.16 -0.80
C VAL A 12 -0.69 -0.99 -1.05
N ILE A 13 0.52 -1.11 -0.52
CA ILE A 13 1.60 -0.14 -0.73
C ILE A 13 2.40 -0.53 -1.98
N VAL A 14 2.47 0.37 -2.95
CA VAL A 14 3.10 0.14 -4.26
C VAL A 14 4.34 1.00 -4.40
N CYS A 15 5.48 0.38 -4.71
CA CYS A 15 6.71 1.09 -5.06
C CYS A 15 6.98 1.05 -6.58
N ALA A 16 7.80 1.99 -7.07
CA ALA A 16 8.22 2.06 -8.46
C ALA A 16 9.11 0.87 -8.86
N ALA A 17 8.52 -0.16 -9.45
CA ALA A 17 9.20 -1.36 -9.92
C ALA A 17 8.43 -1.99 -11.09
N GLY A 18 9.08 -2.86 -11.88
CA GLY A 18 8.51 -3.44 -13.10
C GLY A 18 7.08 -3.98 -12.97
N PRO A 19 6.74 -4.76 -11.93
CA PRO A 19 5.39 -5.28 -11.74
C PRO A 19 4.35 -4.29 -11.20
N ALA A 20 4.68 -3.02 -10.96
CA ALA A 20 3.76 -2.07 -10.33
C ALA A 20 2.48 -1.85 -11.16
N GLY A 21 2.58 -1.81 -12.49
CA GLY A 21 1.42 -1.69 -13.38
C GLY A 21 0.43 -2.88 -13.30
N ASP A 22 0.85 -4.00 -12.73
CA ASP A 22 0.03 -5.21 -12.55
C ASP A 22 -0.69 -5.25 -11.19
N VAL A 23 -0.58 -4.22 -10.34
CA VAL A 23 -1.13 -4.22 -8.98
C VAL A 23 -2.66 -4.47 -8.94
N GLY A 24 -3.39 -4.14 -10.01
CA GLY A 24 -4.81 -4.45 -10.14
C GLY A 24 -5.14 -5.96 -10.04
N LYS A 25 -4.18 -6.84 -10.33
CA LYS A 25 -4.31 -8.29 -10.10
C LYS A 25 -4.41 -8.61 -8.61
N LEU A 26 -3.59 -7.96 -7.79
CA LEU A 26 -3.61 -8.11 -6.34
C LEU A 26 -4.91 -7.57 -5.73
N VAL A 27 -5.41 -6.43 -6.22
CA VAL A 27 -6.72 -5.88 -5.84
C VAL A 27 -7.84 -6.90 -6.12
N THR A 28 -7.84 -7.49 -7.31
CA THR A 28 -8.83 -8.52 -7.70
C THR A 28 -8.80 -9.71 -6.74
N LEU A 29 -7.61 -10.24 -6.45
CA LEU A 29 -7.45 -11.38 -5.52
C LEU A 29 -7.89 -11.04 -4.10
N ALA A 30 -7.63 -9.82 -3.63
CA ALA A 30 -8.08 -9.35 -2.33
C ALA A 30 -9.61 -9.25 -2.27
N HIS A 31 -10.24 -8.68 -3.30
CA HIS A 31 -11.70 -8.61 -3.41
C HIS A 31 -12.37 -9.98 -3.43
N GLN A 32 -11.81 -10.94 -4.17
CA GLN A 32 -12.28 -12.34 -4.19
C GLN A 32 -12.23 -13.01 -2.81
N ARG A 33 -11.33 -12.56 -1.94
CA ARG A 33 -11.20 -13.01 -0.55
C ARG A 33 -12.01 -12.16 0.44
N GLY A 34 -12.87 -11.27 -0.04
CA GLY A 34 -13.74 -10.44 0.78
C GLY A 34 -13.04 -9.23 1.42
N TRP A 35 -11.85 -8.85 0.98
CA TRP A 35 -11.18 -7.64 1.48
C TRP A 35 -11.67 -6.40 0.72
N ASP A 36 -11.73 -5.27 1.42
CA ASP A 36 -11.72 -3.93 0.82
C ASP A 36 -10.25 -3.50 0.63
N VAL A 37 -9.97 -2.62 -0.32
CA VAL A 37 -8.58 -2.28 -0.69
C VAL A 37 -8.36 -0.79 -0.77
N GLN A 38 -7.38 -0.29 -0.03
CA GLN A 38 -6.87 1.08 -0.16
C GLN A 38 -5.45 1.02 -0.73
N ILE A 39 -5.23 1.67 -1.88
CA ILE A 39 -3.91 1.73 -2.51
C ILE A 39 -3.16 2.95 -2.00
N ILE A 40 -1.89 2.73 -1.67
CA ILE A 40 -0.94 3.77 -1.31
C ILE A 40 0.26 3.64 -2.26
N ALA A 41 0.51 4.63 -3.09
CA ALA A 41 1.64 4.64 -4.00
C ALA A 41 2.78 5.46 -3.38
N THR A 42 4.04 5.02 -3.51
CA THR A 42 5.14 5.98 -3.34
C THR A 42 5.07 7.05 -4.43
N PRO A 43 5.62 8.26 -4.23
CA PRO A 43 5.58 9.29 -5.27
C PRO A 43 6.10 8.80 -6.63
N ALA A 44 7.20 8.03 -6.63
CA ALA A 44 7.76 7.46 -7.85
C ALA A 44 6.88 6.37 -8.49
N ALA A 45 6.02 5.69 -7.72
CA ALA A 45 5.16 4.63 -8.24
C ALA A 45 3.99 5.17 -9.07
N LEU A 46 3.64 6.47 -8.91
CA LEU A 46 2.57 7.11 -9.68
C LEU A 46 2.81 7.05 -11.19
N ASP A 47 4.07 7.09 -11.63
CA ASP A 47 4.43 6.98 -13.05
C ASP A 47 4.37 5.54 -13.60
N PHE A 48 4.14 4.55 -12.73
CA PHE A 48 4.14 3.12 -13.06
C PHE A 48 2.76 2.49 -13.04
N ILE A 49 1.74 3.21 -12.57
CA ILE A 49 0.39 2.69 -12.35
C ILE A 49 -0.65 3.54 -13.07
N ASP A 50 -1.73 2.89 -13.50
CA ASP A 50 -2.93 3.60 -13.93
C ASP A 50 -3.79 3.95 -12.71
N THR A 51 -3.55 5.15 -12.17
CA THR A 51 -4.26 5.66 -11.00
C THR A 51 -5.77 5.63 -11.19
N ALA A 52 -6.29 6.08 -12.34
CA ALA A 52 -7.72 6.16 -12.57
C ALA A 52 -8.37 4.77 -12.61
N ALA A 53 -7.71 3.80 -13.25
CA ALA A 53 -8.20 2.42 -13.28
C ALA A 53 -8.23 1.79 -11.87
N LEU A 54 -7.21 2.06 -11.05
CA LEU A 54 -7.12 1.55 -9.69
C LEU A 54 -8.14 2.19 -8.74
N GLU A 55 -8.41 3.48 -8.89
CA GLU A 55 -9.48 4.18 -8.15
C GLU A 55 -10.85 3.62 -8.53
N ALA A 56 -11.11 3.42 -9.83
CA ALA A 56 -12.35 2.81 -10.29
C ALA A 56 -12.51 1.37 -9.78
N GLN A 57 -11.42 0.61 -9.71
CA GLN A 57 -11.43 -0.78 -9.24
C GLN A 57 -11.67 -0.89 -7.74
N THR A 58 -11.06 -0.02 -6.94
CA THR A 58 -11.12 -0.06 -5.48
C THR A 58 -12.29 0.73 -4.90
N GLY A 59 -12.79 1.74 -5.62
CA GLY A 59 -13.74 2.71 -5.08
C GLY A 59 -13.11 3.71 -4.10
N HIS A 60 -11.78 3.70 -3.95
CA HIS A 60 -11.03 4.59 -3.06
C HIS A 60 -10.00 5.39 -3.85
N PRO A 61 -9.71 6.65 -3.46
CA PRO A 61 -8.63 7.41 -4.08
C PRO A 61 -7.28 6.73 -3.84
N VAL A 62 -6.42 6.70 -4.85
CA VAL A 62 -5.02 6.27 -4.67
C VAL A 62 -4.29 7.37 -3.90
N ARG A 63 -3.59 6.99 -2.83
CA ARG A 63 -2.89 7.97 -1.97
C ARG A 63 -1.39 7.93 -2.20
N SER A 64 -0.78 9.07 -2.54
CA SER A 64 0.68 9.27 -2.50
C SER A 64 1.14 10.16 -1.35
N ASP A 65 0.22 10.99 -0.85
CA ASP A 65 0.49 12.03 0.13
C ASP A 65 -0.58 12.02 1.23
N TYR A 66 -0.27 12.70 2.33
CA TYR A 66 -1.23 12.93 3.39
C TYR A 66 -2.47 13.65 2.86
N ARG A 67 -3.64 13.23 3.34
CA ARG A 67 -4.92 13.84 2.99
C ARG A 67 -4.89 15.35 3.23
N LYS A 68 -5.50 16.12 2.34
CA LYS A 68 -5.76 17.54 2.56
C LYS A 68 -7.03 17.76 3.38
N PRO A 69 -7.21 18.95 4.00
CA PRO A 69 -8.49 19.30 4.62
C PRO A 69 -9.65 19.15 3.62
N GLY A 70 -10.74 18.51 4.04
CA GLY A 70 -11.91 18.25 3.19
C GLY A 70 -11.88 16.94 2.39
N GLU A 71 -10.72 16.28 2.25
CA GLU A 71 -10.65 14.99 1.57
C GLU A 71 -11.12 13.84 2.47
N PRO A 72 -11.77 12.80 1.90
CA PRO A 72 -12.26 11.65 2.66
C PRO A 72 -11.10 10.92 3.33
N ARG A 73 -11.33 10.46 4.57
CA ARG A 73 -10.35 9.66 5.31
C ARG A 73 -10.29 8.26 4.73
N SER A 74 -9.08 7.74 4.52
CA SER A 74 -8.90 6.33 4.18
C SER A 74 -9.40 5.42 5.32
N PRO A 75 -10.00 4.27 5.00
CA PRO A 75 -10.47 3.32 5.99
C PRO A 75 -9.29 2.77 6.82
N LYS A 76 -9.52 2.38 8.07
CA LYS A 76 -8.44 1.81 8.90
C LYS A 76 -7.98 0.47 8.33
N ALA A 77 -6.67 0.30 8.14
CA ALA A 77 -6.09 -0.95 7.68
C ALA A 77 -6.19 -2.05 8.74
N ASP A 78 -6.54 -3.25 8.29
CA ASP A 78 -6.49 -4.49 9.07
C ASP A 78 -5.24 -5.31 8.74
N ALA A 79 -4.64 -5.08 7.57
CA ALA A 79 -3.36 -5.62 7.14
C ALA A 79 -2.72 -4.71 6.08
N ILE A 80 -1.39 -4.81 5.92
CA ILE A 80 -0.64 -4.12 4.87
C ILE A 80 0.13 -5.14 4.04
N ILE A 81 0.12 -4.97 2.72
CA ILE A 81 1.06 -5.60 1.82
C ILE A 81 1.84 -4.53 1.06
N VAL A 82 3.17 -4.66 1.01
CA VAL A 82 4.04 -3.82 0.18
C VAL A 82 4.44 -4.64 -1.05
N ALA A 83 3.84 -4.34 -2.20
CA ALA A 83 4.00 -5.14 -3.42
C ALA A 83 3.81 -4.29 -4.69
N PRO A 84 4.86 -4.18 -5.53
CA PRO A 84 6.25 -4.52 -5.24
C PRO A 84 6.86 -3.60 -4.17
N ALA A 85 7.80 -4.13 -3.38
CA ALA A 85 8.63 -3.36 -2.46
C ALA A 85 10.04 -3.17 -3.05
N THR A 86 10.45 -1.92 -3.27
CA THR A 86 11.79 -1.63 -3.81
C THR A 86 12.84 -1.63 -2.70
N TYR A 87 14.11 -1.82 -3.11
CA TYR A 87 15.26 -1.79 -2.22
C TYR A 87 15.33 -0.49 -1.40
N ASN A 88 15.04 0.65 -2.04
CA ASN A 88 15.01 1.96 -1.38
C ASN A 88 13.97 2.02 -0.26
N THR A 89 12.72 1.61 -0.51
CA THR A 89 11.65 1.66 0.50
C THR A 89 11.94 0.72 1.66
N ILE A 90 12.41 -0.50 1.37
CA ILE A 90 12.77 -1.49 2.40
C ILE A 90 13.87 -0.95 3.31
N ASN A 91 14.96 -0.41 2.75
CA ASN A 91 16.07 0.11 3.54
C ASN A 91 15.70 1.35 4.34
N LYS A 92 14.92 2.27 3.75
CA LYS A 92 14.42 3.43 4.50
C LYS A 92 13.57 2.99 5.69
N TRP A 93 12.64 2.07 5.48
CA TRP A 93 11.79 1.57 6.56
C TRP A 93 12.59 0.86 7.65
N ALA A 94 13.52 -0.03 7.29
CA ALA A 94 14.38 -0.74 8.23
C ALA A 94 15.24 0.20 9.09
N ASN A 95 15.62 1.36 8.55
CA ASN A 95 16.40 2.39 9.25
C ASN A 95 15.54 3.46 9.94
N GLY A 96 14.20 3.30 9.97
CA GLY A 96 13.29 4.25 10.61
C GLY A 96 13.11 5.58 9.85
N ILE A 97 13.46 5.64 8.57
CA ILE A 97 13.24 6.83 7.72
C ILE A 97 11.79 6.83 7.23
N ALA A 98 11.07 7.91 7.52
CA ALA A 98 9.64 8.08 7.21
C ALA A 98 9.36 9.32 6.34
N ASP A 99 10.08 9.46 5.22
CA ASP A 99 10.07 10.66 4.38
C ASP A 99 9.04 10.64 3.23
N THR A 100 8.22 9.59 3.15
CA THR A 100 7.07 9.51 2.23
C THR A 100 5.84 9.08 3.01
N TYR A 101 4.65 9.36 2.49
CA TYR A 101 3.40 8.91 3.11
C TYR A 101 3.38 7.39 3.33
N ALA A 102 3.82 6.61 2.33
CA ALA A 102 3.95 5.16 2.42
C ALA A 102 4.85 4.71 3.60
N LEU A 103 6.01 5.37 3.78
CA LEU A 103 6.91 5.05 4.89
C LEU A 103 6.35 5.49 6.26
N GLY A 104 5.61 6.59 6.33
CA GLY A 104 4.89 7.00 7.54
C GLY A 104 3.90 5.92 7.99
N ILE A 105 3.08 5.41 7.06
CA ILE A 105 2.15 4.31 7.33
C ILE A 105 2.88 3.04 7.77
N LEU A 106 3.99 2.69 7.13
CA LEU A 106 4.80 1.52 7.52
C LEU A 106 5.46 1.69 8.90
N ALA A 107 5.86 2.90 9.28
CA ALA A 107 6.44 3.18 10.58
C ALA A 107 5.42 3.06 11.73
N GLU A 108 4.16 3.41 11.48
CA GLU A 108 3.07 3.29 12.46
C GLU A 108 2.59 1.84 12.65
N ALA A 109 2.59 1.05 11.58
CA ALA A 109 1.96 -0.27 11.55
C ALA A 109 2.34 -1.23 12.70
N PRO A 110 3.64 -1.39 13.09
CA PRO A 110 4.02 -2.28 14.18
C PRO A 110 3.42 -1.89 15.52
N ASN A 111 3.41 -0.59 15.86
CA ASN A 111 2.86 -0.08 17.12
C ASN A 111 1.33 -0.14 17.15
N LEU A 112 0.68 -0.17 15.98
CA LEU A 112 -0.75 -0.37 15.84
C LEU A 112 -1.15 -1.86 15.80
N GLY A 113 -0.18 -2.79 15.86
CA GLY A 113 -0.43 -4.22 15.75
C GLY A 113 -0.93 -4.67 14.36
N ILE A 114 -0.70 -3.87 13.33
CA ILE A 114 -1.14 -4.17 11.96
C ILE A 114 -0.10 -5.10 11.30
N PRO A 115 -0.49 -6.30 10.85
CA PRO A 115 0.43 -7.21 10.18
C PRO A 115 0.86 -6.64 8.83
N VAL A 116 2.17 -6.70 8.55
CA VAL A 116 2.78 -6.24 7.30
C VAL A 116 3.43 -7.41 6.57
N VAL A 117 3.09 -7.59 5.29
CA VAL A 117 3.78 -8.50 4.36
C VAL A 117 4.54 -7.68 3.32
N VAL A 118 5.76 -8.08 3.01
CA VAL A 118 6.59 -7.42 2.00
C VAL A 118 6.86 -8.40 0.87
N LEU A 119 6.65 -7.95 -0.38
CA LEU A 119 7.05 -8.66 -1.59
C LEU A 119 8.17 -7.87 -2.27
N PRO A 120 9.45 -8.16 -1.96
CA PRO A 120 10.58 -7.46 -2.55
C PRO A 120 10.62 -7.67 -4.07
N PHE A 121 10.82 -6.59 -4.81
CA PHE A 121 11.23 -6.60 -6.20
C PHE A 121 12.43 -5.68 -6.35
N VAL A 122 13.60 -6.29 -6.40
CA VAL A 122 14.90 -5.60 -6.29
C VAL A 122 15.85 -6.11 -7.36
N ASN A 123 16.73 -5.24 -7.82
CA ASN A 123 17.81 -5.64 -8.72
C ASN A 123 18.77 -6.57 -7.96
N THR A 124 19.19 -7.68 -8.58
CA THR A 124 20.16 -8.61 -8.00
C THR A 124 21.49 -7.96 -7.65
N ALA A 125 21.87 -6.85 -8.29
CA ALA A 125 23.07 -6.09 -7.92
C ALA A 125 22.97 -5.41 -6.54
N LEU A 126 21.77 -5.28 -5.97
CA LEU A 126 21.52 -4.60 -4.69
C LEU A 126 21.37 -5.58 -3.51
N VAL A 127 21.30 -6.88 -3.78
CA VAL A 127 21.04 -7.90 -2.75
C VAL A 127 22.02 -9.06 -2.90
N SER A 128 22.44 -9.62 -1.76
CA SER A 128 23.38 -10.74 -1.68
C SER A 128 22.69 -11.99 -1.15
#